data_AF-A0A1Y2KCP7-F1
#
_entry.id   AF-A0A1Y2KCP7-F1
#
_cell.length_a   1.000
_cell.length_b   1.000
_cell.length_c   1.000
_cell.angle_alpha   90.00
_cell.angle_beta   90.00
_cell.angle_gamma   90.00
#
_symmetry.space_group_name_H-M   'P 1'
#
loop_
_entity.id
_entity.type
_entity.pdbx_description
1 polymer ?
#
loop_
_entity_poly.entity_id
_entity_poly.type
_entity_poly.pdbx_seq_one_letter_code
_entity_poly.pdbx_strand_id
1 'polypeptide(L)'
;MISLSQPKEPFDLDLPYGVTVTVKPLTTAAMSLCQTAARRRLEREYPEAEEGEQREGLFHAYLIQELATNHITAWSGVGNDNGGEAPLNRQNVMALMDRYPMGERFYQLFTFHQVMLNAAKNGSAPSAAGISSPAEGQGTAESVLIAASSAPEASPD
;
A
#
# COMPACT_ATOMS: atom_id res chain seq x y z
N MET A 1 -7.32 12.08 -6.14
CA MET A 1 -7.42 10.91 -7.05
C MET A 1 -6.67 9.75 -6.39
N ILE A 2 -7.17 8.51 -6.44
CA ILE A 2 -6.45 7.35 -5.87
C ILE A 2 -5.51 6.76 -6.92
N SER A 3 -4.30 6.35 -6.53
CA SER A 3 -3.37 5.68 -7.45
C SER A 3 -3.76 4.21 -7.57
N LEU A 4 -3.85 3.69 -8.80
CA LEU A 4 -4.12 2.26 -9.04
C LEU A 4 -2.88 1.38 -8.86
N SER A 5 -1.69 1.97 -8.73
CA SER A 5 -0.44 1.25 -8.54
C SER A 5 -0.33 0.77 -7.09
N GLN A 6 -0.81 -0.44 -6.83
CA GLN A 6 -0.71 -1.09 -5.52
C GLN A 6 0.73 -1.50 -5.21
N PRO A 7 1.20 -1.30 -3.97
CA PRO A 7 2.48 -1.84 -3.51
C PRO A 7 2.41 -3.36 -3.55
N LYS A 8 3.45 -3.99 -4.12
CA LYS A 8 3.57 -5.46 -4.19
C LYS A 8 4.67 -5.99 -3.30
N GLU A 9 5.60 -5.13 -2.91
CA GLU A 9 6.77 -5.50 -2.12
C GLU A 9 6.44 -5.48 -0.62
N PRO A 10 7.02 -6.39 0.16
CA PRO A 10 6.95 -6.32 1.61
C PRO A 10 7.52 -5.00 2.14
N PHE A 11 7.02 -4.56 3.28
CA PHE A 11 7.47 -3.36 3.97
C PHE A 11 7.52 -3.57 5.47
N ASP A 12 8.31 -2.76 6.16
CA ASP A 12 8.50 -2.86 7.60
C ASP A 12 7.51 -1.98 8.36
N LEU A 13 7.07 -2.49 9.51
CA LEU A 13 6.24 -1.80 10.48
C LEU A 13 6.97 -1.77 11.81
N ASP A 14 7.16 -0.56 12.35
CA ASP A 14 7.73 -0.36 13.67
C ASP A 14 6.62 -0.44 14.72
N LEU A 15 6.67 -1.49 15.54
CA LEU A 15 5.77 -1.70 16.66
C LEU A 15 6.40 -1.19 17.97
N PRO A 16 5.62 -1.02 19.04
CA PRO A 16 6.14 -0.67 20.35
C PRO A 16 7.21 -1.65 20.86
N TYR A 17 7.98 -1.17 21.85
CA TYR A 17 9.02 -1.95 22.54
C TYR A 17 10.19 -2.41 21.66
N GLY A 18 10.47 -1.68 20.57
CA GLY A 18 11.61 -1.96 19.68
C GLY A 18 11.40 -3.21 18.81
N VAL A 19 10.15 -3.61 18.60
CA VAL A 19 9.79 -4.71 17.72
C VAL A 19 9.54 -4.16 16.32
N THR A 20 10.17 -4.74 15.32
CA THR A 20 9.91 -4.42 13.91
C THR A 20 9.37 -5.67 13.22
N VAL A 21 8.34 -5.53 12.39
CA VAL A 21 7.77 -6.64 11.61
C VAL A 21 7.73 -6.30 10.13
N THR A 22 8.20 -7.23 9.29
CA THR A 22 8.09 -7.12 7.84
C THR A 22 6.80 -7.79 7.41
N VAL A 23 5.97 -7.07 6.66
CA VAL A 23 4.65 -7.53 6.20
C VAL A 23 4.50 -7.47 4.70
N LYS A 24 3.79 -8.44 4.13
CA LYS A 24 3.35 -8.38 2.72
C LYS A 24 2.10 -7.49 2.58
N PRO A 25 1.91 -6.79 1.45
CA PRO A 25 0.77 -5.91 1.23
C PRO A 25 -0.60 -6.57 1.44
N LEU A 26 -1.53 -5.81 2.01
CA LEU A 26 -2.91 -6.24 2.25
C LEU A 26 -3.78 -5.98 1.03
N THR A 27 -4.33 -7.04 0.44
CA THR A 27 -5.33 -6.95 -0.63
C THR A 27 -6.74 -7.12 -0.08
N THR A 28 -7.75 -6.66 -0.82
CA THR A 28 -9.15 -6.88 -0.45
C THR A 28 -9.48 -8.36 -0.27
N ALA A 29 -8.97 -9.23 -1.15
CA ALA A 29 -9.18 -10.67 -1.04
C ALA A 29 -8.57 -11.25 0.24
N ALA A 30 -7.36 -10.81 0.61
CA ALA A 30 -6.71 -11.25 1.84
C ALA A 30 -7.43 -10.73 3.10
N MET A 31 -7.92 -9.49 3.09
CA MET A 31 -8.76 -8.96 4.18
C MET A 31 -10.03 -9.81 4.35
N SER A 32 -10.77 -10.08 3.28
CA SER A 32 -11.98 -10.91 3.32
C SER A 32 -11.72 -12.34 3.81
N LEU A 33 -10.58 -12.93 3.41
CA LEU A 33 -10.15 -14.24 3.90
C LEU A 33 -9.92 -14.23 5.41
N CYS A 34 -9.17 -13.24 5.92
CA CYS A 34 -8.89 -13.11 7.35
C CYS A 34 -10.15 -12.84 8.17
N GLN A 35 -11.07 -12.00 7.67
CA GLN A 35 -12.37 -11.78 8.31
C GLN A 35 -13.20 -13.07 8.39
N THR A 36 -13.21 -13.86 7.33
CA THR A 36 -13.93 -15.14 7.33
C THR A 36 -13.31 -16.13 8.31
N ALA A 37 -11.98 -16.20 8.37
CA ALA A 37 -11.27 -17.04 9.33
C ALA A 37 -11.54 -16.61 10.79
N ALA A 38 -11.52 -15.31 11.07
CA ALA A 38 -11.84 -14.76 12.38
C ALA A 38 -13.28 -15.06 12.82
N ARG A 39 -14.27 -14.92 11.92
CA ARG A 39 -15.67 -15.30 12.19
C ARG A 39 -15.81 -16.79 12.52
N ARG A 40 -15.23 -17.67 11.68
CA ARG A 40 -15.26 -19.12 11.91
C ARG A 40 -14.62 -19.50 13.23
N ARG A 41 -13.52 -18.84 13.59
CA ARG A 41 -12.85 -19.08 14.86
C ARG A 41 -13.73 -18.66 16.04
N LEU A 42 -14.34 -17.48 15.96
CA LEU A 42 -15.27 -17.00 16.98
C LEU A 42 -16.45 -17.97 17.16
N GLU A 43 -17.10 -18.38 16.07
CA GLU A 43 -18.22 -19.31 16.10
C GLU A 43 -17.84 -20.67 16.69
N ARG A 44 -16.60 -21.12 16.47
CA ARG A 44 -16.09 -22.39 17.02
C ARG A 44 -15.76 -22.29 18.52
N GLU A 45 -15.14 -21.20 18.95
CA GLU A 45 -14.64 -21.05 20.33
C GLU A 45 -15.69 -20.46 21.28
N TYR A 46 -16.59 -19.63 20.74
CA TYR A 46 -17.66 -18.96 21.48
C TYR A 46 -18.98 -19.01 20.68
N PRO A 47 -19.57 -20.20 20.48
CA PRO A 47 -20.82 -20.34 19.72
C PRO A 47 -21.98 -19.59 20.37
N GLU A 48 -22.00 -19.53 21.70
CA GLU A 48 -23.02 -18.87 22.53
C GLU A 48 -22.71 -17.38 22.81
N ALA A 49 -21.68 -16.80 22.18
CA ALA A 49 -21.40 -15.37 22.36
C ALA A 49 -22.57 -14.55 21.80
N GLU A 50 -23.25 -13.82 22.69
CA GLU A 50 -24.33 -12.92 22.31
C GLU A 50 -23.84 -11.84 21.33
N GLU A 51 -24.74 -11.37 20.47
CA GLU A 51 -24.45 -10.23 19.62
C GLU A 51 -24.25 -8.97 20.48
N GLY A 52 -23.19 -8.21 20.20
CA GLY A 52 -22.84 -7.01 20.94
C GLY A 52 -21.34 -6.84 21.13
N GLU A 53 -20.97 -5.95 22.06
CA GLU A 53 -19.59 -5.48 22.25
C GLU A 53 -18.59 -6.60 22.50
N GLN A 54 -18.97 -7.64 23.26
CA GLN A 54 -18.08 -8.77 23.54
C GLN A 54 -17.73 -9.52 22.26
N ARG A 55 -18.74 -9.84 21.44
CA ARG A 55 -18.55 -10.57 20.18
C ARG A 55 -17.76 -9.74 19.18
N GLU A 56 -18.02 -8.44 19.11
CA GLU A 56 -17.27 -7.51 18.28
C GLU A 56 -15.79 -7.40 18.72
N GLY A 57 -15.53 -7.29 20.02
CA GLY A 57 -14.18 -7.28 20.57
C GLY A 57 -13.40 -8.55 20.28
N LEU A 58 -14.02 -9.73 20.47
CA LEU A 58 -13.43 -11.02 20.13
C LEU A 58 -13.16 -11.15 18.63
N PHE A 59 -14.12 -10.75 17.79
CA PHE A 59 -13.95 -10.76 16.35
C PHE A 59 -12.78 -9.87 15.94
N HIS A 60 -12.68 -8.68 16.52
CA HIS A 60 -11.61 -7.73 16.24
C HIS A 60 -10.24 -8.31 16.62
N ALA A 61 -10.09 -8.86 17.84
CA ALA A 61 -8.85 -9.50 18.27
C ALA A 61 -8.45 -10.66 17.34
N TYR A 62 -9.41 -11.49 16.91
CA TYR A 62 -9.14 -12.59 16.00
C TYR A 62 -8.80 -12.11 14.59
N LEU A 63 -9.42 -11.04 14.11
CA LEU A 63 -9.06 -10.44 12.83
C LEU A 63 -7.60 -9.96 12.84
N ILE A 64 -7.16 -9.29 13.91
CA ILE A 64 -5.77 -8.84 14.06
C ILE A 64 -4.81 -10.04 14.00
N GLN A 65 -5.11 -11.11 14.75
CA GLN A 65 -4.30 -12.31 14.77
C GLN A 65 -4.25 -13.02 13.40
N GLU A 66 -5.37 -13.14 12.70
CA GLU A 66 -5.39 -13.71 11.35
C GLU A 66 -4.61 -12.84 10.37
N LEU A 67 -4.75 -11.51 10.41
CA LEU A 67 -3.98 -10.60 9.57
C LEU A 67 -2.47 -10.75 9.81
N ALA A 68 -2.04 -10.72 11.07
CA ALA A 68 -0.64 -10.84 11.45
C ALA A 68 -0.05 -12.18 10.99
N THR A 69 -0.73 -13.29 11.30
CA THR A 69 -0.26 -14.64 10.94
C THR A 69 -0.21 -14.88 9.43
N ASN A 70 -1.06 -14.22 8.65
CA ASN A 70 -1.06 -14.35 7.19
C ASN A 70 -0.04 -13.43 6.52
N HIS A 71 0.27 -12.27 7.11
CA HIS A 71 1.02 -11.22 6.43
C HIS A 71 2.44 -10.98 6.94
N ILE A 72 2.75 -11.29 8.19
CA ILE A 72 4.11 -11.14 8.73
C ILE A 72 5.01 -12.22 8.10
N THR A 73 6.08 -11.77 7.47
CA THR A 73 7.08 -12.63 6.81
C THR A 73 8.42 -12.65 7.55
N ALA A 74 8.70 -11.63 8.36
CA ALA A 74 9.86 -11.55 9.23
C ALA A 74 9.55 -10.64 10.42
N TRP A 75 10.32 -10.78 11.50
CA TRP A 75 10.30 -9.84 12.62
C TRP A 75 11.70 -9.68 13.22
N SER A 76 11.86 -8.65 14.04
CA SER A 76 13.01 -8.44 14.91
C SER A 76 12.55 -7.92 16.27
N GLY A 77 13.34 -8.19 17.32
CA GLY A 77 13.07 -7.69 18.68
C GLY A 77 12.10 -8.54 19.50
N VAL A 78 11.69 -9.71 19.01
CA VAL A 78 10.80 -10.63 19.74
C VAL A 78 11.63 -11.73 20.41
N GLY A 79 11.81 -11.64 21.72
CA GLY A 79 12.55 -12.64 22.49
C GLY A 79 11.76 -13.91 22.80
N ASN A 80 12.49 -15.03 22.97
CA ASN A 80 12.01 -16.26 23.59
C ASN A 80 12.52 -16.37 25.04
N ASP A 81 11.98 -17.32 25.80
CA ASP A 81 12.31 -17.52 27.22
C ASP A 81 13.77 -17.96 27.46
N ASN A 82 14.46 -18.41 26.41
CA ASN A 82 15.87 -18.84 26.45
C ASN A 82 16.85 -17.71 26.04
N GLY A 83 16.38 -16.47 25.94
CA GLY A 83 17.22 -15.30 25.62
C GLY A 83 17.62 -15.16 24.14
N GLY A 84 17.04 -15.97 23.24
CA GLY A 84 17.19 -15.84 21.80
C GLY A 84 15.96 -15.20 21.14
N GLU A 85 15.99 -15.06 19.82
CA GLU A 85 14.81 -14.60 19.07
C GLU A 85 13.74 -15.69 18.99
N ALA A 86 12.47 -15.32 19.14
CA ALA A 86 11.35 -16.22 19.01
C ALA A 86 11.18 -16.65 17.55
N PRO A 87 10.98 -17.95 17.26
CA PRO A 87 10.76 -18.41 15.90
C PRO A 87 9.45 -17.83 15.37
N LEU A 88 9.46 -17.40 14.10
CA LEU A 88 8.26 -16.91 13.43
C LEU A 88 7.34 -18.08 13.12
N ASN A 89 6.35 -18.30 13.97
CA ASN A 89 5.30 -19.30 13.77
C ASN A 89 3.95 -18.73 14.22
N ARG A 90 2.86 -19.41 13.84
CA ARG A 90 1.48 -18.94 14.11
C ARG A 90 1.25 -18.64 15.59
N GLN A 91 1.70 -19.54 16.48
CA GLN A 91 1.49 -19.41 17.92
C GLN A 91 2.19 -18.16 18.48
N ASN A 92 3.46 -17.95 18.13
CA ASN A 92 4.25 -16.84 18.63
C ASN A 92 3.74 -15.50 18.08
N VAL A 93 3.30 -15.46 16.82
CA VAL A 93 2.68 -14.25 16.23
C VAL A 93 1.38 -13.91 16.96
N MET A 94 0.52 -14.90 17.21
CA MET A 94 -0.72 -14.67 17.96
C MET A 94 -0.43 -14.18 19.38
N ALA A 95 0.54 -14.78 20.06
CA ALA A 95 0.96 -14.37 21.40
C ALA A 95 1.52 -12.93 21.42
N LEU A 96 2.25 -12.51 20.37
CA LEU A 96 2.71 -11.14 20.24
C LEU A 96 1.53 -10.17 20.08
N MET A 97 0.57 -10.49 19.21
CA MET A 97 -0.60 -9.63 18.94
C MET A 97 -1.56 -9.53 20.14
N ASP A 98 -1.61 -10.55 20.99
CA ASP A 98 -2.43 -10.58 22.19
C ASP A 98 -1.92 -9.64 23.30
N ARG A 99 -0.64 -9.25 23.25
CA ARG A 99 -0.07 -8.31 24.22
C ARG A 99 -0.55 -6.90 23.93
N TYR A 100 -1.31 -6.30 24.84
CA TYR A 100 -1.67 -4.89 24.70
C TYR A 100 -0.43 -3.98 24.85
N PRO A 101 -0.21 -2.98 23.96
CA PRO A 101 -1.04 -2.55 22.83
C PRO A 101 -0.56 -3.05 21.45
N MET A 102 0.21 -4.13 21.37
CA MET A 102 0.88 -4.60 20.14
C MET A 102 -0.09 -4.87 18.99
N GLY A 103 -1.14 -5.67 19.23
CA GLY A 103 -2.11 -6.03 18.19
C GLY A 103 -2.80 -4.79 17.59
N GLU A 104 -3.21 -3.87 18.45
CA GLU A 104 -3.87 -2.63 18.03
C GLU A 104 -2.94 -1.75 17.19
N ARG A 105 -1.68 -1.60 17.63
CA ARG A 105 -0.69 -0.82 16.88
C ARG A 105 -0.35 -1.46 15.54
N PHE A 106 -0.22 -2.77 15.50
CA PHE A 106 -0.06 -3.50 14.25
C PHE A 106 -1.24 -3.26 13.31
N TYR A 107 -2.48 -3.41 13.78
CA TYR A 107 -3.68 -3.22 12.97
C TYR A 107 -3.77 -1.81 12.39
N GLN A 108 -3.55 -0.80 13.23
CA GLN A 108 -3.53 0.61 12.82
C GLN A 108 -2.48 0.82 11.73
N LEU A 109 -1.21 0.50 12.00
CA LEU A 109 -0.13 0.76 11.03
C LEU A 109 -0.33 -0.01 9.73
N PHE A 110 -0.71 -1.29 9.82
CA PHE A 110 -0.87 -2.16 8.67
C PHE A 110 -2.04 -1.77 7.76
N THR A 111 -3.15 -1.31 8.34
CA THR A 111 -4.31 -0.84 7.56
C THR A 111 -4.15 0.61 7.10
N PHE A 112 -3.45 1.45 7.86
CA PHE A 112 -3.24 2.87 7.55
C PHE A 112 -2.17 3.10 6.45
N HIS A 113 -1.21 2.19 6.28
CA HIS A 113 -0.17 2.30 5.25
C HIS A 113 -0.73 2.31 3.81
N GLN A 114 -1.94 1.76 3.59
CA GLN A 114 -2.62 1.85 2.30
C GLN A 114 -3.07 3.28 1.94
N VAL A 115 -3.25 4.16 2.93
CA VAL A 115 -3.70 5.54 2.71
C VAL A 115 -2.53 6.49 2.44
N MET A 116 -1.40 6.31 3.13
CA MET A 116 -0.23 7.20 2.97
C MET A 116 0.48 7.08 1.61
N LEU A 117 0.59 5.88 1.05
CA LEU A 117 1.17 5.69 -0.29
C LEU A 117 0.34 6.34 -1.40
N ASN A 118 -0.98 6.49 -1.18
CA ASN A 118 -1.88 7.22 -2.06
C ASN A 118 -1.74 8.74 -1.93
N ALA A 119 -1.47 9.25 -0.72
CA ALA A 119 -1.27 10.67 -0.48
C ALA A 119 0.08 11.18 -1.04
N ALA A 120 1.16 10.42 -0.85
CA ALA A 120 2.50 10.80 -1.34
C ALA A 120 2.56 10.94 -2.87
N LYS A 121 1.85 10.09 -3.62
CA LYS A 121 1.79 10.16 -5.10
C LYS A 121 1.02 11.38 -5.62
N ASN A 122 0.06 11.91 -4.85
CA ASN A 122 -0.68 13.13 -5.21
C ASN A 122 0.13 14.42 -4.95
N GLY A 123 1.25 14.35 -4.23
CA GLY A 123 2.16 15.48 -4.04
C GLY A 123 3.16 15.67 -5.18
N SER A 124 3.36 14.65 -6.01
CA SER A 124 4.18 14.73 -7.22
C SER A 124 3.35 15.27 -8.39
N ALA A 125 2.99 16.55 -8.32
CA ALA A 125 2.52 17.25 -9.51
C ALA A 125 3.65 17.24 -10.57
N PRO A 126 3.37 17.00 -11.86
CA PRO A 126 4.36 17.30 -12.89
C PRO A 126 4.73 18.77 -12.77
N SER A 127 6.03 19.07 -12.84
CA SER A 127 6.53 20.45 -12.86
C SER A 127 5.69 21.29 -13.83
N ALA A 128 5.33 22.52 -13.44
CA ALA A 128 4.55 23.45 -14.26
C ALA A 128 5.22 23.80 -15.60
N ALA A 129 6.46 23.36 -15.82
CA ALA A 129 7.10 23.34 -17.12
C ALA A 129 6.51 22.21 -17.99
N GLY A 130 5.26 22.37 -18.41
CA GLY A 130 4.80 21.73 -19.63
C GLY A 130 5.69 22.21 -20.78
N ILE A 131 5.99 21.32 -21.73
CA ILE A 131 6.68 21.66 -23.00
C ILE A 131 5.91 22.66 -23.87
N SER A 132 4.78 23.17 -23.39
CA SER A 132 3.97 24.22 -24.02
C SER A 132 3.98 25.47 -23.14
N SER A 133 5.16 26.04 -22.89
CA SER A 133 5.26 27.43 -22.48
C SER A 133 5.19 28.28 -23.75
N PRO A 134 4.18 29.15 -23.97
CA PRO A 134 4.17 30.09 -25.09
C PRO A 134 5.04 31.33 -24.79
N ALA A 135 6.02 31.21 -23.89
CA ALA A 135 6.79 32.32 -23.34
C ALA A 135 8.25 32.38 -23.84
N GLU A 136 8.59 31.64 -24.89
CA GLU A 136 9.81 31.90 -25.67
C GLU A 136 9.45 31.93 -27.16
N GLY A 137 9.22 33.15 -27.64
CA GLY A 137 9.50 33.59 -29.02
C GLY A 137 8.77 32.87 -30.15
N GLN A 138 8.03 33.63 -30.95
CA GLN A 138 7.70 33.24 -32.31
C GLN A 138 9.00 32.84 -33.06
N GLY A 139 9.24 31.54 -33.19
CA GLY A 139 10.20 30.99 -34.14
C GLY A 139 9.64 31.11 -35.55
N THR A 140 9.36 32.33 -36.00
CA THR A 140 9.06 32.60 -37.40
C THR A 140 10.38 32.47 -38.14
N ALA A 141 10.56 31.37 -38.87
CA ALA A 141 11.61 31.28 -39.87
C ALA A 141 11.41 32.44 -40.87
N GLU A 142 12.47 33.22 -41.14
CA GLU A 142 12.41 34.25 -42.17
C GLU A 142 12.01 33.62 -43.52
N SER A 143 11.07 34.27 -44.18
CA SER A 143 10.57 33.84 -45.49
C SER A 143 11.70 33.88 -46.50
N VAL A 144 12.02 32.73 -47.09
CA VAL A 144 12.89 32.63 -48.25
C VAL A 144 12.17 33.28 -49.44
N LEU A 145 12.76 34.34 -50.00
CA LEU A 145 12.35 34.91 -51.27
C LEU A 145 12.60 33.87 -52.37
N ILE A 146 11.53 33.22 -52.82
CA ILE A 146 11.55 32.36 -54.00
C ILE A 146 11.78 33.27 -55.22
N ALA A 147 12.97 33.19 -55.82
CA ALA A 147 13.22 33.75 -57.13
C ALA A 147 12.37 33.01 -58.17
N ALA A 148 11.68 33.78 -59.01
CA ALA A 148 10.83 33.27 -60.07
C ALA A 148 11.64 32.36 -61.02
N SER A 149 11.20 31.12 -61.16
CA SER A 149 11.66 30.22 -62.22
C SER A 149 11.07 30.70 -63.55
N SER A 150 11.93 31.20 -64.42
CA SER A 150 11.59 31.61 -65.79
C SER A 150 11.07 30.42 -66.59
N ALA A 151 9.86 30.53 -67.12
CA ALA A 151 9.32 29.61 -68.11
C ALA A 151 10.02 29.81 -69.47
N PRO A 152 10.33 28.74 -70.22
CA PRO A 152 10.61 28.87 -71.63
C PRO A 152 9.30 28.80 -72.43
N GLU A 153 9.14 29.79 -73.31
CA GLU A 153 8.10 29.94 -74.32
C GLU A 153 8.14 28.79 -75.36
N ALA A 154 6.98 28.26 -75.73
CA ALA A 154 6.79 27.56 -76.99
C ALA A 154 5.47 28.05 -77.60
N SER A 155 5.60 28.67 -78.78
CA SER A 155 4.55 29.32 -79.57
C SER A 155 3.60 28.32 -80.25
N PRO A 156 2.46 28.80 -80.79
CA PRO A 156 1.36 27.98 -81.29
C PRO A 156 1.50 27.60 -82.78
N ASP A 157 0.81 26.53 -83.17
CA ASP A 157 0.09 26.36 -84.44
C ASP A 157 -1.06 25.35 -84.23
#